data_AF-A0A7R9XQ46-F1
#
_entry.id   AF-A0A7R9XQ46-F1
#
_cell.length_a   1.000
_cell.length_b   1.000
_cell.length_c   1.000
_cell.angle_alpha   90.00
_cell.angle_beta   90.00
_cell.angle_gamma   90.00
#
_symmetry.space_group_name_H-M   'P 1'
#
loop_
_entity.id
_entity.type
_entity.pdbx_description
1 polymer ?
#
loop_
_entity_poly.entity_id
_entity_poly.type
_entity_poly.pdbx_seq_one_letter_code
_entity_poly.pdbx_strand_id
1 'polypeptide(L)'
;VVDVVKQCSVLLVCGGREYALASKAFPGCEFRIAKEGMVKAPGTTIELNQTLCNVGGMVSRKAQFVPSLSQPLAAGFTCHRTRVTDPAYKQGASGALLDRVLSNR
;
A
#
# COMPACT_ATOMS: atom_id res chain seq x y z
N VAL A 1 -6.97 11.55 0.28
CA VAL A 1 -8.23 12.24 -0.09
C VAL A 1 -9.13 12.23 1.13
N VAL A 2 -9.81 13.34 1.44
CA VAL A 2 -10.72 13.42 2.59
C VAL A 2 -12.15 13.49 2.05
N ASP A 3 -13.00 12.55 2.49
CA ASP A 3 -14.45 12.62 2.30
C ASP A 3 -15.03 13.40 3.48
N VAL A 4 -15.33 14.68 3.22
CA VAL A 4 -15.84 15.62 4.23
C VAL A 4 -17.28 15.30 4.64
N VAL A 5 -18.04 14.60 3.80
CA VAL A 5 -19.44 14.25 4.09
C VAL A 5 -19.47 13.04 5.02
N LYS A 6 -18.67 12.01 4.72
CA LYS A 6 -18.59 10.79 5.53
C LYS A 6 -17.63 10.90 6.70
N GLN A 7 -16.95 12.04 6.85
CA GLN A 7 -15.92 12.26 7.86
C GLN A 7 -14.91 11.09 7.86
N CYS A 8 -14.37 10.76 6.68
CA CYS A 8 -13.37 9.72 6.55
C CYS A 8 -12.25 10.15 5.61
N SER A 9 -11.09 9.53 5.79
CA SER A 9 -9.95 9.70 4.90
C SER A 9 -9.70 8.41 4.14
N VAL A 10 -9.32 8.57 2.87
CA VAL A 10 -8.93 7.47 2.01
C VAL A 10 -7.57 7.76 1.37
N LEU A 11 -6.76 6.73 1.26
CA LEU A 11 -5.47 6.78 0.57
C LEU A 11 -5.63 6.14 -0.81
N LEU A 12 -5.24 6.88 -1.85
CA LEU A 12 -5.14 6.35 -3.21
C LEU A 12 -3.80 5.63 -3.36
N VAL A 13 -3.85 4.40 -3.85
CA VAL A 13 -2.70 3.52 -4.01
C VAL A 13 -2.48 3.31 -5.50
N CYS A 14 -1.35 3.82 -5.99
CA CYS A 14 -1.03 3.83 -7.41
C CYS A 14 0.03 2.78 -7.81
N GLY A 15 0.62 2.08 -6.84
CA GLY A 15 1.69 1.12 -7.07
C GLY A 15 2.01 0.27 -5.85
N GLY A 16 2.86 -0.73 -6.06
CA GLY A 16 3.18 -1.74 -5.04
C GLY A 16 3.88 -1.16 -3.80
N ARG A 17 4.65 -0.07 -3.97
CA ARG A 17 5.31 0.61 -2.85
C ARG A 17 4.31 1.32 -1.97
N GLU A 18 3.36 2.04 -2.57
CA GLU A 18 2.29 2.73 -1.88
C GLU A 18 1.41 1.72 -1.13
N TYR A 19 1.11 0.58 -1.74
CA TYR A 19 0.36 -0.50 -1.09
C TYR A 19 1.11 -1.08 0.12
N ALA A 20 2.38 -1.42 -0.05
CA ALA A 20 3.19 -2.01 1.01
C ALA A 20 3.39 -1.03 2.18
N LEU A 21 3.56 0.26 1.88
CA LEU A 21 3.67 1.31 2.89
C LEU A 21 2.33 1.51 3.61
N ALA A 22 1.22 1.61 2.87
CA ALA A 22 -0.12 1.77 3.43
C ALA A 22 -0.50 0.61 4.35
N SER A 23 -0.22 -0.62 3.95
CA SER A 23 -0.53 -1.83 4.71
C SER A 23 0.24 -1.89 6.04
N LYS A 24 1.46 -1.35 6.07
CA LYS A 24 2.27 -1.25 7.30
C LYS A 24 1.89 -0.04 8.16
N ALA A 25 1.62 1.10 7.54
CA ALA A 25 1.26 2.34 8.22
C ALA A 25 -0.13 2.29 8.86
N PHE A 26 -1.05 1.54 8.25
CA PHE A 26 -2.45 1.48 8.63
C PHE A 26 -2.93 0.02 8.71
N PRO A 27 -2.42 -0.77 9.68
CA PRO A 27 -2.76 -2.18 9.80
C PRO A 27 -4.28 -2.35 10.08
N GLY A 28 -4.90 -3.30 9.38
CA GLY A 28 -6.33 -3.60 9.52
C GLY A 28 -7.27 -2.67 8.73
N CYS A 29 -6.74 -1.69 8.00
CA CYS A 29 -7.56 -0.86 7.10
C CYS A 29 -8.00 -1.63 5.85
N GLU A 30 -9.23 -1.39 5.43
CA GLU A 30 -9.84 -2.07 4.28
C GLU A 30 -9.28 -1.51 2.96
N PHE A 31 -8.91 -2.41 2.05
CA PHE A 31 -8.57 -2.07 0.67
C PHE A 31 -9.73 -2.41 -0.26
N ARG A 32 -10.07 -1.49 -1.15
CA ARG A 32 -11.12 -1.65 -2.15
C ARG A 32 -10.75 -0.98 -3.47
N ILE A 33 -11.60 -1.18 -4.47
CA ILE A 33 -11.47 -0.53 -5.77
C ILE A 33 -11.73 0.98 -5.62
N ALA A 34 -10.86 1.81 -6.17
CA ALA A 34 -10.94 3.28 -6.05
C ALA A 34 -12.15 3.89 -6.76
N LYS A 35 -12.56 3.31 -7.88
CA LYS A 35 -13.69 3.78 -8.68
C LYS A 35 -14.50 2.60 -9.21
N GLU A 36 -15.81 2.67 -9.10
CA GLU A 36 -16.70 1.68 -9.70
C GLU A 36 -16.53 1.64 -11.24
N GLY A 37 -16.56 0.44 -11.82
CA GLY A 37 -16.30 0.23 -13.25
C GLY A 37 -14.83 0.32 -13.65
N MET A 38 -13.90 0.43 -12.70
CA MET A 38 -12.47 0.39 -12.99
C MET A 38 -12.06 -1.02 -13.44
N VAL A 39 -11.67 -1.14 -14.71
CA VAL A 39 -11.31 -2.41 -15.36
C VAL A 39 -9.82 -2.76 -15.26
N LYS A 40 -8.96 -1.79 -14.94
CA LYS A 40 -7.50 -1.99 -14.89
C LYS A 40 -6.85 -1.22 -13.74
N ALA A 41 -5.98 -1.91 -13.00
CA ALA A 41 -5.16 -1.32 -11.95
C ALA A 41 -4.07 -0.40 -12.55
N PRO A 42 -3.63 0.64 -11.82
CA PRO A 42 -2.50 1.45 -12.25
C PRO A 42 -1.22 0.60 -12.18
N GLY A 43 -0.66 0.32 -13.35
CA GLY A 43 0.51 -0.55 -13.49
C GLY A 43 0.21 -2.04 -13.33
N THR A 44 1.25 -2.82 -13.06
CA THR A 44 1.19 -4.30 -12.93
C THR A 44 1.52 -4.78 -11.52
N THR A 45 1.73 -3.84 -10.60
CA THR A 45 2.30 -4.13 -9.28
C THR A 45 1.27 -4.25 -8.18
N ILE A 46 0.01 -3.86 -8.41
CA ILE A 46 -1.11 -3.98 -7.46
C ILE A 46 -2.34 -4.54 -8.16
N GLU A 47 -3.22 -5.15 -7.38
CA GLU A 47 -4.53 -5.61 -7.82
C GLU A 47 -5.57 -4.46 -7.85
N LEU A 48 -6.67 -4.65 -8.56
CA LEU A 48 -7.75 -3.66 -8.67
C LEU A 48 -8.35 -3.27 -7.30
N ASN A 49 -8.58 -4.27 -6.46
CA ASN A 49 -9.09 -4.14 -5.09
C ASN A 49 -8.09 -3.49 -4.12
N GLN A 50 -6.85 -3.22 -4.53
CA GLN A 50 -5.81 -2.62 -3.70
C GLN A 50 -5.63 -1.12 -3.96
N THR A 51 -6.42 -0.54 -4.85
CA THR A 51 -6.24 0.83 -5.37
C THR A 51 -6.71 1.93 -4.41
N LEU A 52 -7.51 1.59 -3.40
CA LEU A 52 -8.00 2.52 -2.40
C LEU A 52 -7.94 1.90 -1.01
N CYS A 53 -7.26 2.53 -0.07
CA CYS A 53 -7.23 2.14 1.33
C CYS A 53 -8.13 3.07 2.14
N ASN A 54 -9.10 2.53 2.87
CA ASN A 54 -9.93 3.28 3.79
C ASN A 54 -9.20 3.44 5.12
N VAL A 55 -8.66 4.64 5.36
CA VAL A 55 -7.92 4.97 6.58
C VAL A 55 -8.86 5.54 7.67
N GLY A 56 -10.18 5.43 7.48
CA GLY A 56 -11.20 5.70 8.49
C GLY A 56 -11.25 7.14 9.00
N GLY A 57 -11.70 7.29 10.25
CA GLY A 57 -11.91 8.56 10.96
C GLY A 57 -10.64 9.34 11.31
N MET A 58 -9.50 9.09 10.65
CA MET A 58 -8.28 9.90 10.82
C MET A 58 -8.39 11.25 10.09
N VAL A 59 -9.54 11.92 10.24
CA VAL A 59 -10.09 12.96 9.33
C VAL A 59 -9.40 14.32 9.41
N SER A 60 -8.59 14.62 10.42
CA SER A 60 -8.26 16.04 10.69
C SER A 60 -6.81 16.32 11.08
N ARG A 61 -6.06 15.35 11.58
CA ARG A 61 -4.71 15.63 12.04
C ARG A 61 -3.72 15.28 10.95
N LYS A 62 -3.30 16.27 10.16
CA LYS A 62 -2.02 16.21 9.41
C LYS A 62 -0.90 15.62 10.28
N ALA A 63 -0.95 15.89 11.59
CA ALA A 63 -0.09 15.37 12.63
C ALA A 63 -0.23 13.87 12.99
N GLN A 64 -1.22 13.14 12.47
CA GLN A 64 -1.34 11.68 12.66
C GLN A 64 -1.02 10.94 11.37
N PHE A 65 -1.50 11.44 10.23
CA PHE A 65 -1.29 10.81 8.93
C PHE A 65 0.20 10.78 8.52
N VAL A 66 0.91 11.91 8.69
CA VAL A 66 2.34 11.98 8.34
C VAL A 66 3.18 11.09 9.25
N PRO A 67 3.02 11.11 10.60
CA PRO A 67 3.72 10.16 11.48
C PRO A 67 3.44 8.70 11.19
N SER A 68 2.19 8.32 10.89
CA SER A 68 1.86 6.93 10.54
C SER A 68 2.62 6.42 9.30
N LEU A 69 2.91 7.29 8.35
CA LEU A 69 3.71 6.96 7.16
C LEU A 69 5.21 7.11 7.39
N SER A 70 5.63 8.11 8.16
CA SER A 70 7.04 8.41 8.40
C SER A 70 7.69 7.43 9.37
N GLN A 71 6.94 6.86 10.32
CA GLN A 71 7.44 5.84 11.25
C GLN A 71 7.93 4.58 10.51
N PRO A 72 7.15 3.94 9.62
CA PRO A 72 7.65 2.86 8.78
C PRO A 72 8.87 3.27 7.95
N LEU A 73 8.86 4.45 7.34
CA LEU A 73 9.98 4.94 6.53
C LEU A 73 11.27 5.10 7.36
N ALA A 74 11.17 5.70 8.54
CA ALA A 74 12.28 5.88 9.47
C ALA A 74 12.77 4.55 10.07
N ALA A 75 11.87 3.57 10.23
CA ALA A 75 12.19 2.22 10.69
C ALA A 75 12.90 1.35 9.62
N GLY A 76 13.33 1.95 8.50
CA GLY A 76 14.04 1.24 7.43
C GLY A 76 13.11 0.49 6.49
N PHE A 77 11.91 1.03 6.20
CA PHE A 77 11.02 0.45 5.20
C PHE A 77 11.74 0.29 3.85
N THR A 78 12.04 -0.97 3.52
CA THR A 78 12.50 -1.36 2.19
C THR A 78 11.34 -1.90 1.39
N CYS A 79 11.07 -1.28 0.23
CA CYS A 79 10.10 -1.83 -0.72
C CYS A 79 10.64 -3.15 -1.26
N HIS A 80 9.81 -4.20 -1.23
CA HIS A 80 10.13 -5.43 -1.93
C HIS A 80 10.16 -5.14 -3.44
N ARG A 81 11.17 -5.66 -4.16
CA ARG A 81 11.24 -5.57 -5.63
C ARG A 81 10.20 -6.47 -6.32
N THR A 82 9.55 -7.33 -5.55
CA THR A 82 8.51 -8.27 -5.97
C THR A 82 7.17 -7.56 -6.11
N ARG A 83 6.39 -7.91 -7.15
CA ARG A 83 5.06 -7.33 -7.39
C ARG A 83 4.09 -7.81 -6.30
N VAL A 84 3.17 -6.96 -5.85
CA VAL A 84 2.14 -7.35 -4.88
C VAL A 84 1.19 -8.41 -5.48
N THR A 85 1.03 -8.37 -6.79
CA THR A 85 0.27 -9.33 -7.60
C THR A 85 0.93 -10.71 -7.72
N ASP A 86 2.18 -10.87 -7.28
CA ASP A 86 2.88 -12.15 -7.31
C ASP A 86 2.37 -13.07 -6.19
N PRO A 87 2.02 -14.34 -6.46
CA PRO A 87 1.67 -15.32 -5.42
C PRO A 87 2.71 -15.41 -4.29
N ALA A 88 3.99 -15.24 -4.60
CA ALA A 88 5.08 -15.26 -3.62
C ALA A 88 5.08 -14.03 -2.69
N TYR A 89 4.42 -12.93 -3.07
CA TYR A 89 4.27 -11.77 -2.19
C TYR A 89 3.40 -12.07 -0.97
N LYS A 90 2.36 -12.90 -1.12
CA LYS A 90 1.46 -13.31 -0.02
C LYS A 90 2.16 -14.17 1.03
N GLN A 91 3.33 -14.75 0.71
CA GLN A 91 4.08 -15.63 1.61
C GLN A 91 5.08 -14.91 2.52
N GLY A 92 5.22 -13.58 2.40
CA GLY A 92 6.19 -12.82 3.19
C GLY A 92 7.65 -13.02 2.74
N ALA A 93 8.53 -12.12 3.19
CA ALA A 93 9.97 -12.02 2.88
C ALA A 93 10.39 -12.34 1.43
N SER A 94 9.58 -11.94 0.45
CA SER A 94 9.81 -12.22 -0.99
C SER A 94 11.01 -11.48 -1.61
N GLY A 95 11.69 -10.61 -0.86
CA GLY A 95 12.91 -9.93 -1.29
C GLY A 95 14.12 -10.86 -1.38
N ALA A 96 14.23 -11.85 -0.48
CA ALA A 96 15.42 -12.69 -0.36
C ALA A 96 15.61 -13.65 -1.56
N LEU A 97 14.52 -14.11 -2.18
CA LEU A 97 14.56 -15.05 -3.31
C LEU A 97 15.05 -14.37 -4.60
N LEU A 98 14.64 -13.13 -4.85
CA LEU A 98 15.09 -12.35 -6.00
C LEU A 98 16.53 -11.85 -5.83
N ASP A 99 16.92 -11.42 -4.63
CA ASP A 99 18.31 -11.01 -4.38
C ASP A 99 19.29 -12.18 -4.60
N ARG A 100 18.89 -13.42 -4.27
CA ARG A 100 19.67 -14.65 -4.55
C ARG A 100 19.84 -14.97 -6.03
N VAL A 101 18.80 -14.73 -6.84
CA VAL A 101 18.83 -14.94 -8.29
C VAL A 101 19.70 -13.89 -8.98
N LEU A 102 19.71 -12.66 -8.46
CA LEU A 102 20.49 -11.55 -9.00
C LEU A 102 21.95 -11.57 -8.56
N SER A 103 22.27 -12.10 -7.37
CA SER A 103 23.66 -12.28 -6.90
C SER A 103 24.39 -13.44 -7.57
N ASN A 104 23.69 -14.30 -8.31
CA ASN A 104 24.26 -15.42 -9.07
C ASN A 104 24.42 -15.12 -10.58
N ARG A 105 24.38 -13.84 -10.98
CA ARG A 105 24.82 -13.35 -12.29
C ARG A 105 26.07 -12.52 -12.14
#